data_AF-A0A3R6PNK7-F1
#
_entry.id   AF-A0A3R6PNK7-F1
#
_cell.length_a   1.000
_cell.length_b   1.000
_cell.length_c   1.000
_cell.angle_alpha   90.00
_cell.angle_beta   90.00
_cell.angle_gamma   90.00
#
_symmetry.space_group_name_H-M   'P 1'
#
loop_
_entity.id
_entity.type
_entity.pdbx_description
1 polymer ?
#
loop_
_entity_poly.entity_id
_entity_poly.type
_entity_poly.pdbx_seq_one_letter_code
_entity_poly.pdbx_strand_id
1 'polypeptide(L)'
;MKKMNLLAMSLVSAAALSFSSCSNNDDLTGGGTQSQADGVYMTLKISGATSHGTRTSVTDGKTTTDNGSVAESTITEGMMYIYDGPTCVFRKVITKDMFETAPTQTTSGVTKPIKVAVTGAITTGKKYDVYFLANRTNVDNPIAATSIFTSTTGGADFATDNKFVMFNQNDGTKAAAHSKVEFTDAAKSDKSPAAADEIKLDRVVARIDNPSFDESVKTVTPAENTTTSINVADVVAGISYEGFAVSNLNNNSYVMQNWDTKFKTLNVKWGEPKYSLPKSDYGTLYNAAGLVNFSSKENPVSWKYAFENTTTDVNDATAVYFKVKVALTETANNASDFKDGTFYRYDGRLYTSIQAIYNDAATGAISNPFTETSSITPADVVAKISDADGKLTTDEAKLAQFRQDYKIEVYRQGVMYYRWAISDNAYKPFIASETTHTYSVLRNSIYRLKVTKVSEIGKDVPNGPEPDDPVKNPNFYMNVTVSINPWVLNAQPIELK
;
A
#
# COMPACT_ATOMS: atom_id res chain seq x y z
N MET A 1 66.36 7.89 -20.70
CA MET A 1 66.42 7.77 -19.22
C MET A 1 65.17 8.47 -18.68
N LYS A 2 64.23 7.92 -17.91
CA LYS A 2 64.12 6.68 -17.12
C LYS A 2 62.63 6.31 -17.00
N LYS A 3 62.36 5.00 -17.14
CA LYS A 3 61.44 4.12 -16.40
C LYS A 3 59.90 4.34 -16.49
N MET A 4 59.29 3.50 -17.32
CA MET A 4 57.96 2.90 -17.11
C MET A 4 57.86 2.26 -15.72
N ASN A 5 56.72 2.41 -15.06
CA ASN A 5 56.27 1.46 -14.04
C ASN A 5 54.81 1.08 -14.32
N LEU A 6 54.68 -0.13 -14.83
CA LEU A 6 53.49 -0.93 -14.98
C LEU A 6 53.13 -1.47 -13.59
N LEU A 7 51.92 -1.23 -13.11
CA LEU A 7 51.36 -1.96 -11.96
C LEU A 7 49.85 -2.08 -12.18
N ALA A 8 49.51 -3.11 -12.95
CA ALA A 8 48.24 -3.81 -12.76
C ALA A 8 48.27 -4.43 -11.36
N MET A 9 47.30 -4.09 -10.52
CA MET A 9 46.94 -4.92 -9.38
C MET A 9 45.44 -5.14 -9.38
N SER A 10 45.13 -6.41 -9.61
CA SER A 10 43.86 -7.07 -9.37
C SER A 10 43.26 -6.72 -8.01
N LEU A 11 42.02 -6.23 -7.99
CA LEU A 11 41.12 -6.47 -6.87
C LEU A 11 40.18 -7.61 -7.29
N VAL A 12 40.58 -8.84 -6.96
CA VAL A 12 39.62 -9.93 -6.79
C VAL A 12 38.98 -9.69 -5.44
N SER A 13 37.78 -9.12 -5.44
CA SER A 13 36.92 -9.09 -4.25
C SER A 13 36.53 -10.53 -3.93
N ALA A 14 37.28 -11.17 -3.04
CA ALA A 14 36.88 -12.41 -2.42
C ALA A 14 35.66 -12.15 -1.54
N ALA A 15 34.46 -12.32 -2.09
CA ALA A 15 33.26 -12.51 -1.30
C ALA A 15 33.49 -13.77 -0.46
N ALA A 16 33.63 -13.62 0.85
CA ALA A 16 33.67 -14.73 1.78
C ALA A 16 32.39 -15.57 1.57
N LEU A 17 32.55 -16.75 0.98
CA LEU A 17 31.47 -17.71 0.76
C LEU A 17 31.07 -18.29 2.13
N SER A 18 30.22 -17.59 2.87
CA SER A 18 29.68 -18.10 4.13
C SER A 18 28.67 -19.20 3.81
N PHE A 19 29.12 -20.45 3.81
CA PHE A 19 28.25 -21.62 3.89
C PHE A 19 27.93 -21.85 5.36
N SER A 20 26.67 -21.79 5.75
CA SER A 20 26.26 -22.18 7.10
C SER A 20 25.44 -23.46 6.99
N SER A 21 25.93 -24.55 7.59
CA SER A 21 25.04 -25.63 8.01
C SER A 21 24.09 -25.05 9.05
N CYS A 22 22.78 -25.29 8.91
CA CYS A 22 21.78 -24.75 9.83
C CYS A 22 21.56 -25.64 11.07
N SER A 23 22.32 -26.75 11.20
CA SER A 23 22.32 -27.57 12.42
C SER A 23 23.14 -26.88 13.52
N ASN A 24 22.60 -26.80 14.74
CA ASN A 24 23.25 -26.31 15.97
C ASN A 24 24.42 -27.19 16.44
N ASN A 25 25.36 -27.49 15.56
CA ASN A 25 26.57 -28.18 15.93
C ASN A 25 27.68 -27.76 14.98
N ASP A 26 28.39 -26.68 15.34
CA ASP A 26 29.79 -26.54 14.96
C ASP A 26 30.50 -25.56 15.90
N ASP A 27 31.15 -26.15 16.89
CA ASP A 27 32.45 -25.68 17.34
C ASP A 27 33.39 -25.65 16.12
N LEU A 28 33.59 -24.46 15.56
CA LEU A 28 34.64 -24.22 14.58
C LEU A 28 35.48 -23.02 15.00
N THR A 29 36.06 -23.14 16.20
CA THR A 29 37.27 -22.41 16.59
C THR A 29 38.50 -23.26 16.24
N GLY A 30 38.81 -23.39 14.94
CA GLY A 30 39.99 -24.14 14.52
C GLY A 30 40.43 -23.80 13.11
N GLY A 31 41.52 -23.05 13.00
CA GLY A 31 42.21 -22.72 11.74
C GLY A 31 42.88 -23.93 11.09
N GLY A 32 42.10 -24.92 10.68
CA GLY A 32 42.53 -26.02 9.83
C GLY A 32 42.07 -25.77 8.40
N THR A 33 42.96 -26.00 7.43
CA THR A 33 42.60 -26.13 6.01
C THR A 33 41.45 -27.13 5.89
N GLN A 34 40.25 -26.60 5.66
CA GLN A 34 39.02 -27.36 5.51
C GLN A 34 39.23 -28.33 4.34
N SER A 35 39.40 -29.61 4.63
CA SER A 35 39.31 -30.67 3.61
C SER A 35 38.03 -30.40 2.83
N GLN A 36 38.12 -30.28 1.50
CA GLN A 36 36.96 -30.04 0.66
C GLN A 36 35.94 -31.14 0.95
N ALA A 37 34.91 -30.84 1.75
CA ALA A 37 33.79 -31.75 1.88
C ALA A 37 33.29 -32.06 0.46
N ASP A 38 33.07 -33.35 0.16
CA ASP A 38 32.40 -33.75 -1.07
C ASP A 38 31.11 -32.92 -1.18
N GLY A 39 30.95 -32.25 -2.32
CA GLY A 39 29.84 -31.34 -2.55
C GLY A 39 29.00 -31.84 -3.70
N VAL A 40 27.70 -31.56 -3.64
CA VAL A 40 26.82 -31.63 -4.81
C VAL A 40 26.56 -30.23 -5.34
N TYR A 41 26.16 -30.11 -6.60
CA TYR A 41 25.88 -28.84 -7.26
C TYR A 41 24.41 -28.77 -7.62
N MET A 42 23.83 -27.57 -7.54
CA MET A 42 22.49 -27.29 -8.06
C MET A 42 22.44 -26.00 -8.88
N THR A 43 21.39 -25.84 -9.67
CA THR A 43 21.00 -24.54 -10.23
C THR A 43 19.67 -24.11 -9.62
N LEU A 44 19.59 -22.83 -9.25
CA LEU A 44 18.36 -22.20 -8.79
C LEU A 44 17.70 -21.49 -9.97
N LYS A 45 16.40 -21.72 -10.15
CA LYS A 45 15.58 -21.11 -11.19
C LYS A 45 14.50 -20.22 -10.56
N ILE A 46 14.53 -18.92 -10.83
CA ILE A 46 13.58 -17.96 -10.26
C ILE A 46 12.99 -17.03 -11.30
N SER A 47 11.75 -16.62 -11.12
CA SER A 47 11.14 -15.47 -11.78
C SER A 47 10.12 -14.83 -10.84
N GLY A 48 9.61 -13.66 -11.20
CA GLY A 48 8.51 -13.08 -10.44
C GLY A 48 7.17 -13.73 -10.78
N ALA A 49 6.20 -13.61 -9.89
CA ALA A 49 4.85 -14.09 -10.12
C ALA A 49 4.18 -13.33 -11.29
N THR A 50 3.49 -14.07 -12.16
CA THR A 50 2.78 -13.56 -13.35
C THR A 50 1.26 -13.71 -13.24
N SER A 51 0.75 -14.19 -12.11
CA SER A 51 -0.68 -14.34 -11.85
C SER A 51 -0.94 -14.42 -10.35
N HIS A 52 -2.08 -13.90 -9.90
CA HIS A 52 -2.57 -14.04 -8.53
C HIS A 52 -3.55 -15.19 -8.45
N GLY A 53 -3.13 -16.32 -7.89
CA GLY A 53 -3.83 -17.59 -8.07
C GLY A 53 -5.24 -17.67 -7.49
N THR A 54 -5.45 -17.21 -6.25
CA THR A 54 -6.73 -17.34 -5.52
C THR A 54 -7.80 -16.35 -5.91
N ARG A 55 -7.46 -15.41 -6.80
CA ARG A 55 -8.38 -14.36 -7.22
C ARG A 55 -9.27 -14.94 -8.31
N THR A 56 -10.34 -15.62 -7.90
CA THR A 56 -11.18 -16.52 -8.70
C THR A 56 -11.98 -15.86 -9.83
N SER A 57 -11.90 -14.54 -10.03
CA SER A 57 -12.79 -13.81 -10.95
C SER A 57 -12.13 -12.65 -11.67
N VAL A 58 -10.98 -12.88 -12.32
CA VAL A 58 -10.46 -11.95 -13.33
C VAL A 58 -10.69 -12.53 -14.73
N THR A 59 -11.94 -12.88 -15.00
CA THR A 59 -12.42 -13.25 -16.33
C THR A 59 -12.55 -12.00 -17.20
N ASP A 60 -11.89 -12.07 -18.36
CA ASP A 60 -12.13 -11.34 -19.60
C ASP A 60 -12.26 -9.79 -19.52
N GLY A 61 -11.18 -9.10 -19.89
CA GLY A 61 -11.24 -7.71 -20.38
C GLY A 61 -11.11 -6.55 -19.37
N LYS A 62 -10.91 -6.80 -18.07
CA LYS A 62 -10.79 -5.74 -17.03
C LYS A 62 -9.38 -5.54 -16.44
N THR A 63 -8.39 -6.28 -16.91
CA THR A 63 -6.98 -6.07 -16.57
C THR A 63 -6.28 -5.32 -17.69
N THR A 64 -5.80 -4.12 -17.38
CA THR A 64 -4.62 -3.61 -18.07
C THR A 64 -3.46 -4.07 -17.22
N THR A 65 -2.71 -5.08 -17.65
CA THR A 65 -1.47 -5.45 -16.94
C THR A 65 -0.58 -4.21 -16.92
N ASP A 66 -0.30 -3.70 -15.72
CA ASP A 66 0.70 -2.65 -15.58
C ASP A 66 1.98 -3.22 -15.01
N ASN A 67 3.03 -2.74 -15.62
CA ASN A 67 4.36 -3.24 -15.43
C ASN A 67 4.91 -2.54 -14.20
N GLY A 68 5.36 -3.33 -13.22
CA GLY A 68 6.34 -2.79 -12.29
C GLY A 68 7.53 -2.22 -13.07
N SER A 69 8.19 -1.22 -12.50
CA SER A 69 9.45 -0.73 -13.06
C SER A 69 10.56 -1.79 -12.93
N VAL A 70 11.65 -1.63 -13.69
CA VAL A 70 12.86 -2.47 -13.52
C VAL A 70 13.38 -2.40 -12.08
N ALA A 71 13.30 -1.23 -11.46
CA ALA A 71 13.71 -1.03 -10.08
C ALA A 71 12.82 -1.80 -9.09
N GLU A 72 11.54 -1.95 -9.39
CA GLU A 72 10.60 -2.72 -8.57
C GLU A 72 10.81 -4.24 -8.68
N SER A 73 11.64 -4.73 -9.60
CA SER A 73 11.88 -6.16 -9.82
C SER A 73 13.33 -6.62 -9.69
N THR A 74 14.27 -5.69 -9.58
CA THR A 74 15.70 -6.01 -9.54
C THR A 74 16.05 -6.83 -8.31
N ILE A 75 16.84 -7.89 -8.51
CA ILE A 75 17.40 -8.74 -7.45
C ILE A 75 18.91 -8.49 -7.40
N THR A 76 19.37 -7.86 -6.33
CA THR A 76 20.80 -7.58 -6.11
C THR A 76 21.49 -8.72 -5.35
N GLU A 77 20.78 -9.25 -4.37
CA GLU A 77 21.17 -10.41 -3.58
C GLU A 77 19.91 -11.11 -3.04
N GLY A 78 20.08 -12.27 -2.42
CA GLY A 78 19.03 -12.93 -1.65
C GLY A 78 19.54 -14.15 -0.92
N MET A 79 18.76 -14.69 0.00
CA MET A 79 19.09 -15.94 0.69
C MET A 79 18.35 -17.12 0.07
N MET A 80 19.10 -18.12 -0.36
CA MET A 80 18.59 -19.43 -0.72
C MET A 80 18.57 -20.32 0.53
N TYR A 81 17.49 -21.07 0.71
CA TYR A 81 17.33 -22.04 1.78
C TYR A 81 16.99 -23.41 1.20
N ILE A 82 17.57 -24.47 1.77
CA ILE A 82 17.21 -25.86 1.48
C ILE A 82 16.69 -26.50 2.76
N TYR A 83 15.53 -27.14 2.67
CA TYR A 83 14.83 -27.78 3.77
C TYR A 83 14.68 -29.28 3.56
N ASP A 84 14.84 -30.02 4.66
CA ASP A 84 14.46 -31.41 4.81
C ASP A 84 13.26 -31.48 5.74
N GLY A 85 12.05 -31.56 5.15
CA GLY A 85 10.82 -31.35 5.89
C GLY A 85 10.82 -29.98 6.59
N PRO A 86 10.57 -29.90 7.91
CA PRO A 86 10.56 -28.63 8.63
C PRO A 86 11.95 -28.06 8.95
N THR A 87 13.02 -28.84 8.73
CA THR A 87 14.38 -28.49 9.16
C THR A 87 15.13 -27.81 8.02
N CYS A 88 15.59 -26.57 8.23
CA CYS A 88 16.53 -25.95 7.31
C CYS A 88 17.87 -26.68 7.44
N VAL A 89 18.42 -27.16 6.33
CA VAL A 89 19.66 -27.96 6.32
C VAL A 89 20.81 -27.24 5.63
N PHE A 90 20.51 -26.21 4.82
CA PHE A 90 21.51 -25.40 4.14
C PHE A 90 20.98 -24.01 3.82
N ARG A 91 21.84 -23.00 3.93
CA ARG A 91 21.58 -21.64 3.46
C ARG A 91 22.75 -21.07 2.68
N LYS A 92 22.46 -20.21 1.71
CA LYS A 92 23.49 -19.52 0.94
C LYS A 92 22.99 -18.18 0.40
N VAL A 93 23.81 -17.14 0.57
CA VAL A 93 23.61 -15.86 -0.13
C VAL A 93 23.88 -16.05 -1.62
N ILE A 94 22.90 -15.68 -2.44
CA ILE A 94 22.98 -15.64 -3.90
C ILE A 94 23.09 -14.17 -4.29
N THR A 95 24.22 -13.78 -4.89
CA THR A 95 24.43 -12.41 -5.40
C THR A 95 24.09 -12.34 -6.89
N LYS A 96 23.89 -11.14 -7.42
CA LYS A 96 23.63 -10.93 -8.85
C LYS A 96 24.62 -11.65 -9.78
N ASP A 97 25.90 -11.69 -9.42
CA ASP A 97 26.97 -12.28 -10.25
C ASP A 97 26.93 -13.82 -10.29
N MET A 98 26.16 -14.43 -9.40
CA MET A 98 25.93 -15.87 -9.41
C MET A 98 24.89 -16.31 -10.43
N PHE A 99 24.15 -15.36 -11.02
CA PHE A 99 23.27 -15.66 -12.14
C PHE A 99 24.06 -15.86 -13.43
N GLU A 100 23.73 -16.94 -14.15
CA GLU A 100 24.14 -17.11 -15.55
C GLU A 100 23.19 -16.31 -16.45
N THR A 101 21.89 -16.43 -16.17
CA THR A 101 20.86 -15.56 -16.73
C THR A 101 20.16 -14.83 -15.60
N ALA A 102 20.15 -13.50 -15.67
CA ALA A 102 19.45 -12.69 -14.70
C ALA A 102 17.95 -12.99 -14.74
N PRO A 103 17.29 -13.13 -13.58
CA PRO A 103 15.85 -13.27 -13.55
C PRO A 103 15.20 -11.97 -13.98
N THR A 104 14.15 -12.10 -14.76
CA THR A 104 13.18 -11.03 -14.93
C THR A 104 11.89 -11.44 -14.24
N GLN A 105 10.88 -10.59 -14.27
CA GLN A 105 9.62 -11.05 -13.73
C GLN A 105 8.95 -12.11 -14.61
N THR A 106 9.04 -12.02 -15.92
CA THR A 106 8.39 -13.01 -16.82
C THR A 106 9.32 -14.09 -17.32
N THR A 107 10.63 -13.88 -17.22
CA THR A 107 11.66 -14.80 -17.72
C THR A 107 12.43 -15.36 -16.54
N SER A 108 12.51 -16.69 -16.47
CA SER A 108 13.28 -17.35 -15.44
C SER A 108 14.76 -17.02 -15.57
N GLY A 109 15.34 -16.51 -14.49
CA GLY A 109 16.78 -16.48 -14.30
C GLY A 109 17.26 -17.81 -13.77
N VAL A 110 18.47 -18.18 -14.15
CA VAL A 110 19.13 -19.42 -13.73
C VAL A 110 20.50 -19.07 -13.19
N THR A 111 20.85 -19.64 -12.04
CA THR A 111 22.17 -19.48 -11.47
C THR A 111 23.21 -20.35 -12.17
N LYS A 112 24.47 -19.91 -12.15
CA LYS A 112 25.61 -20.80 -12.31
C LYS A 112 25.54 -21.93 -11.28
N PRO A 113 26.22 -23.07 -11.48
CA PRO A 113 26.25 -24.17 -10.51
C PRO A 113 26.61 -23.70 -9.10
N ILE A 114 25.70 -23.88 -8.16
CA ILE A 114 25.86 -23.58 -6.74
C ILE A 114 26.35 -24.84 -6.04
N LYS A 115 27.57 -24.79 -5.48
CA LYS A 115 28.06 -25.86 -4.61
C LYS A 115 27.25 -25.88 -3.31
N VAL A 116 26.68 -27.03 -3.00
CA VAL A 116 26.01 -27.36 -1.74
C VAL A 116 26.90 -28.38 -1.02
N ALA A 117 27.32 -28.03 0.19
CA ALA A 117 28.12 -28.95 0.99
C ALA A 117 27.26 -30.16 1.38
N VAL A 118 27.77 -31.37 1.18
CA VAL A 118 27.14 -32.59 1.70
C VAL A 118 27.43 -32.63 3.19
N THR A 119 26.54 -32.04 3.97
CA THR A 119 26.45 -32.33 5.41
C THR A 119 25.67 -33.63 5.57
N GLY A 120 25.77 -34.37 6.67
CA GLY A 120 25.01 -35.62 6.87
C GLY A 120 23.48 -35.49 6.67
N ALA A 121 22.95 -34.27 6.55
CA ALA A 121 21.56 -33.96 6.23
C ALA A 121 21.24 -33.89 4.71
N ILE A 122 22.24 -33.63 3.86
CA ILE A 122 22.10 -33.64 2.39
C ILE A 122 22.61 -34.98 1.86
N THR A 123 21.76 -35.75 1.19
CA THR A 123 22.09 -37.06 0.62
C THR A 123 21.56 -37.18 -0.81
N THR A 124 22.16 -38.06 -1.60
CA THR A 124 21.71 -38.34 -2.96
C THR A 124 20.48 -39.24 -2.97
N GLY A 125 19.61 -39.12 -3.98
CA GLY A 125 18.38 -39.90 -4.13
C GLY A 125 17.23 -39.43 -3.22
N LYS A 126 17.37 -38.24 -2.62
CA LYS A 126 16.36 -37.60 -1.77
C LYS A 126 16.00 -36.22 -2.32
N LYS A 127 14.71 -35.86 -2.21
CA LYS A 127 14.18 -34.55 -2.58
C LYS A 127 14.21 -33.59 -1.41
N TYR A 128 14.51 -32.33 -1.71
CA TYR A 128 14.55 -31.23 -0.76
C TYR A 128 13.73 -30.06 -1.25
N ASP A 129 13.22 -29.28 -0.31
CA ASP A 129 12.43 -28.07 -0.57
C ASP A 129 13.35 -26.85 -0.60
N VAL A 130 13.22 -26.03 -1.65
CA VAL A 130 14.07 -24.87 -1.89
C VAL A 130 13.23 -23.60 -1.87
N TYR A 131 13.69 -22.62 -1.08
CA TYR A 131 13.09 -21.30 -0.95
C TYR A 131 14.10 -20.21 -1.28
N PHE A 132 13.58 -19.05 -1.69
CA PHE A 132 14.42 -17.89 -1.98
C PHE A 132 13.79 -16.60 -1.44
N LEU A 133 14.53 -15.89 -0.60
CA LEU A 133 14.18 -14.56 -0.11
C LEU A 133 15.06 -13.52 -0.82
N ALA A 134 14.46 -12.79 -1.77
CA ALA A 134 15.14 -11.79 -2.55
C ALA A 134 15.33 -10.49 -1.76
N ASN A 135 16.49 -9.86 -1.97
CA ASN A 135 16.94 -8.58 -1.41
C ASN A 135 16.90 -8.51 0.13
N ARG A 136 16.96 -9.67 0.80
CA ARG A 136 17.07 -9.76 2.25
C ARG A 136 17.73 -11.08 2.67
N THR A 137 18.73 -10.98 3.54
CA THR A 137 19.60 -12.12 3.93
C THR A 137 19.63 -12.41 5.43
N ASN A 138 18.95 -11.58 6.23
CA ASN A 138 18.96 -11.63 7.71
C ASN A 138 17.76 -12.36 8.32
N VAL A 139 17.11 -13.25 7.57
CA VAL A 139 16.00 -14.08 8.06
C VAL A 139 16.49 -15.52 8.17
N ASP A 140 16.51 -16.09 9.38
CA ASP A 140 17.02 -17.44 9.57
C ASP A 140 16.04 -18.52 9.10
N ASN A 141 14.74 -18.35 9.40
CA ASN A 141 13.69 -19.29 9.02
C ASN A 141 12.49 -18.55 8.41
N PRO A 142 12.44 -18.37 7.09
CA PRO A 142 11.37 -17.62 6.43
C PRO A 142 10.01 -18.34 6.44
N ILE A 143 9.98 -19.65 6.69
CA ILE A 143 8.74 -20.45 6.68
C ILE A 143 8.17 -20.75 8.06
N ALA A 144 8.84 -20.30 9.14
CA ALA A 144 8.28 -20.44 10.48
C ALA A 144 6.97 -19.65 10.60
N ALA A 145 5.98 -20.21 11.31
CA ALA A 145 4.71 -19.52 11.57
C ALA A 145 4.89 -18.19 12.34
N THR A 146 6.02 -18.02 13.03
CA THR A 146 6.40 -16.80 13.75
C THR A 146 7.28 -15.85 12.93
N SER A 147 7.63 -16.21 11.69
CA SER A 147 8.50 -15.41 10.83
C SER A 147 7.75 -14.20 10.30
N ILE A 148 8.15 -13.02 10.77
CA ILE A 148 7.47 -11.76 10.49
C ILE A 148 8.46 -10.70 10.00
N PHE A 149 8.00 -9.88 9.08
CA PHE A 149 8.56 -8.57 8.78
C PHE A 149 7.90 -7.52 9.67
N THR A 150 8.70 -6.58 10.14
CA THR A 150 8.25 -5.43 10.93
C THR A 150 8.80 -4.16 10.29
N SER A 151 7.94 -3.16 10.18
CA SER A 151 8.18 -1.86 9.57
C SER A 151 7.57 -0.76 10.43
N THR A 152 8.22 0.40 10.50
CA THR A 152 7.63 1.62 11.09
C THR A 152 6.92 2.49 10.04
N THR A 153 7.08 2.14 8.76
CA THR A 153 6.55 2.85 7.59
C THR A 153 5.53 2.01 6.82
N GLY A 154 4.89 1.05 7.50
CA GLY A 154 3.84 0.23 6.90
C GLY A 154 4.27 -0.63 5.71
N GLY A 155 5.56 -0.95 5.59
CA GLY A 155 6.16 -1.75 4.53
C GLY A 155 6.96 -0.97 3.48
N ALA A 156 6.97 0.37 3.49
CA ALA A 156 7.70 1.16 2.49
C ALA A 156 9.22 0.90 2.46
N ASP A 157 9.82 0.57 3.61
CA ASP A 157 11.22 0.15 3.76
C ASP A 157 11.54 -1.21 3.10
N PHE A 158 10.53 -2.01 2.77
CA PHE A 158 10.66 -3.26 1.99
C PHE A 158 10.47 -3.05 0.48
N ALA A 159 10.22 -1.79 0.08
CA ALA A 159 9.92 -1.35 -1.28
C ALA A 159 10.96 -0.34 -1.78
N THR A 160 12.22 -0.51 -1.37
CA THR A 160 13.31 0.36 -1.82
C THR A 160 13.66 0.03 -3.27
N ASP A 161 13.83 1.06 -4.10
CA ASP A 161 14.23 0.91 -5.50
C ASP A 161 15.44 -0.03 -5.65
N ASN A 162 15.30 -0.98 -6.58
CA ASN A 162 16.25 -2.06 -6.86
C ASN A 162 16.46 -3.08 -5.73
N LYS A 163 15.74 -2.96 -4.62
CA LYS A 163 15.86 -3.80 -3.43
C LYS A 163 14.49 -4.19 -2.85
N PHE A 164 13.49 -4.36 -3.71
CA PHE A 164 12.19 -4.85 -3.29
C PHE A 164 12.34 -6.24 -2.69
N VAL A 165 11.86 -6.41 -1.46
CA VAL A 165 11.89 -7.71 -0.80
C VAL A 165 10.80 -8.59 -1.43
N MET A 166 11.18 -9.80 -1.81
CA MET A 166 10.27 -10.75 -2.44
C MET A 166 10.50 -12.14 -1.87
N PHE A 167 9.42 -12.90 -1.75
CA PHE A 167 9.48 -14.28 -1.26
C PHE A 167 8.61 -15.19 -2.12
N ASN A 168 8.78 -16.50 -1.97
CA ASN A 168 7.99 -17.50 -2.67
C ASN A 168 6.48 -17.16 -2.62
N GLN A 169 5.85 -17.18 -3.80
CA GLN A 169 4.40 -17.09 -3.94
C GLN A 169 3.73 -18.21 -3.13
N ASN A 170 2.75 -17.83 -2.32
CA ASN A 170 1.95 -18.76 -1.53
C ASN A 170 0.47 -18.42 -1.67
N ASP A 171 -0.20 -19.02 -2.65
CA ASP A 171 -1.63 -18.87 -2.89
C ASP A 171 -2.28 -20.19 -3.34
N GLY A 172 -3.58 -20.16 -3.59
CA GLY A 172 -4.37 -21.35 -3.94
C GLY A 172 -4.14 -21.90 -5.36
N THR A 173 -3.33 -21.25 -6.20
CA THR A 173 -2.78 -21.90 -7.40
C THR A 173 -1.41 -22.52 -7.15
N LYS A 174 -0.68 -21.98 -6.18
CA LYS A 174 0.69 -22.37 -5.84
C LYS A 174 0.84 -22.39 -4.32
N ALA A 175 0.38 -23.46 -3.71
CA ALA A 175 0.44 -23.64 -2.26
C ALA A 175 1.90 -23.76 -1.81
N ALA A 176 2.40 -22.71 -1.15
CA ALA A 176 3.76 -22.56 -0.63
C ALA A 176 4.78 -23.24 -1.54
N ALA A 177 4.75 -22.88 -2.84
CA ALA A 177 5.50 -23.56 -3.89
C ALA A 177 7.00 -23.39 -3.66
N HIS A 178 7.52 -24.21 -2.76
CA HIS A 178 8.90 -24.58 -2.70
C HIS A 178 9.25 -25.19 -4.05
N SER A 179 10.42 -24.83 -4.54
CA SER A 179 11.02 -25.59 -5.59
C SER A 179 11.50 -26.93 -5.02
N LYS A 180 11.47 -28.00 -5.81
CA LYS A 180 12.10 -29.26 -5.42
C LYS A 180 13.43 -29.42 -6.11
N VAL A 181 14.40 -29.96 -5.39
CA VAL A 181 15.68 -30.40 -5.95
C VAL A 181 15.98 -31.81 -5.48
N GLU A 182 16.46 -32.66 -6.40
CA GLU A 182 16.95 -33.99 -6.09
C GLU A 182 18.42 -34.09 -6.49
N PHE A 183 19.28 -34.37 -5.52
CA PHE A 183 20.70 -34.57 -5.79
C PHE A 183 20.94 -36.02 -6.21
N THR A 184 21.63 -36.24 -7.32
CA THR A 184 22.09 -37.56 -7.76
C THR A 184 23.61 -37.61 -7.75
N ASP A 185 24.21 -38.78 -7.97
CA ASP A 185 25.68 -38.89 -8.08
C ASP A 185 26.25 -38.02 -9.19
N ALA A 186 25.51 -37.80 -10.29
CA ALA A 186 25.92 -36.89 -11.36
C ALA A 186 26.09 -35.45 -10.85
N ALA A 187 25.29 -35.03 -9.86
CA ALA A 187 25.37 -33.72 -9.26
C ALA A 187 26.63 -33.48 -8.42
N LYS A 188 27.53 -34.48 -8.25
CA LYS A 188 28.88 -34.26 -7.68
C LYS A 188 29.79 -33.43 -8.60
N SER A 189 29.38 -33.21 -9.85
CA SER A 189 30.09 -32.38 -10.83
C SER A 189 29.39 -31.04 -11.06
N ASP A 190 30.16 -29.95 -11.16
CA ASP A 190 29.66 -28.63 -11.54
C ASP A 190 29.13 -28.60 -12.99
N LYS A 191 29.48 -29.59 -13.81
CA LYS A 191 29.02 -29.74 -15.20
C LYS A 191 27.64 -30.40 -15.31
N SER A 192 27.18 -31.04 -14.24
CA SER A 192 25.90 -31.76 -14.21
C SER A 192 25.12 -31.44 -12.93
N PRO A 193 24.86 -30.15 -12.62
CA PRO A 193 24.16 -29.76 -11.40
C PRO A 193 22.71 -30.25 -11.39
N ALA A 194 22.19 -30.56 -10.21
CA ALA A 194 20.76 -30.80 -10.02
C ALA A 194 19.96 -29.52 -10.33
N ALA A 195 18.93 -29.62 -11.17
CA ALA A 195 18.06 -28.49 -11.46
C ALA A 195 16.95 -28.40 -10.40
N ALA A 196 16.84 -27.25 -9.75
CA ALA A 196 15.69 -26.95 -8.92
C ALA A 196 14.51 -26.49 -9.81
N ASP A 197 13.29 -26.87 -9.46
CA ASP A 197 12.07 -26.33 -10.08
C ASP A 197 12.02 -24.79 -9.99
N GLU A 198 11.17 -24.16 -10.80
CA GLU A 198 11.05 -22.70 -10.79
C GLU A 198 10.34 -22.18 -9.52
N ILE A 199 10.98 -21.24 -8.82
CA ILE A 199 10.36 -20.43 -7.76
C ILE A 199 9.75 -19.17 -8.38
N LYS A 200 8.46 -18.94 -8.12
CA LYS A 200 7.80 -17.65 -8.39
C LYS A 200 7.87 -16.77 -7.15
N LEU A 201 8.21 -15.49 -7.33
CA LEU A 201 8.35 -14.52 -6.24
C LEU A 201 7.23 -13.49 -6.24
N ASP A 202 6.64 -13.27 -5.07
CA ASP A 202 5.76 -12.14 -4.78
C ASP A 202 6.54 -11.06 -4.01
N ARG A 203 6.33 -9.80 -4.40
CA ARG A 203 6.71 -8.69 -3.53
C ARG A 203 5.93 -8.78 -2.23
N VAL A 204 6.58 -8.48 -1.12
CA VAL A 204 5.98 -8.55 0.22
C VAL A 204 5.03 -7.38 0.52
N VAL A 205 4.97 -6.40 -0.39
CA VAL A 205 4.15 -5.19 -0.31
C VAL A 205 3.16 -5.08 -1.47
N ALA A 206 2.12 -4.30 -1.29
CA ALA A 206 1.25 -3.75 -2.32
C ALA A 206 1.67 -2.33 -2.69
N ARG A 207 1.23 -1.85 -3.87
CA ARG A 207 1.34 -0.47 -4.31
C ARG A 207 -0.05 0.17 -4.43
N ILE A 208 -0.22 1.37 -3.90
CA ILE A 208 -1.43 2.18 -4.00
C ILE A 208 -1.06 3.41 -4.82
N ASP A 209 -1.52 3.47 -6.06
CA ASP A 209 -1.20 4.57 -6.97
C ASP A 209 -1.98 5.83 -6.58
N ASN A 210 -1.40 6.99 -6.91
CA ASN A 210 -2.09 8.27 -6.81
C ASN A 210 -3.43 8.20 -7.57
N PRO A 211 -4.57 8.48 -6.93
CA PRO A 211 -5.86 8.43 -7.60
C PRO A 211 -5.95 9.37 -8.81
N SER A 212 -6.81 8.99 -9.76
CA SER A 212 -7.13 9.79 -10.92
C SER A 212 -8.61 10.15 -10.95
N PHE A 213 -8.93 11.28 -11.58
CA PHE A 213 -10.29 11.71 -11.84
C PHE A 213 -10.55 11.57 -13.34
N ASP A 214 -11.72 11.06 -13.70
CA ASP A 214 -12.17 11.10 -15.08
C ASP A 214 -12.26 12.56 -15.56
N GLU A 215 -11.92 12.82 -16.82
CA GLU A 215 -11.92 14.17 -17.37
C GLU A 215 -13.30 14.83 -17.27
N SER A 216 -14.38 14.04 -17.31
CA SER A 216 -15.76 14.50 -17.16
C SER A 216 -16.11 14.97 -15.74
N VAL A 217 -15.34 14.57 -14.73
CA VAL A 217 -15.59 14.95 -13.33
C VAL A 217 -15.05 16.36 -13.09
N LYS A 218 -15.87 17.37 -13.44
CA LYS A 218 -15.55 18.79 -13.28
C LYS A 218 -16.24 19.47 -12.10
N THR A 219 -17.31 18.88 -11.59
CA THR A 219 -18.11 19.42 -10.50
C THR A 219 -18.75 18.30 -9.67
N VAL A 220 -19.43 18.67 -8.59
CA VAL A 220 -20.29 17.78 -7.82
C VAL A 220 -21.66 17.69 -8.51
N THR A 221 -22.17 16.48 -8.71
CA THR A 221 -23.48 16.24 -9.32
C THR A 221 -24.37 15.49 -8.34
N PRO A 222 -25.08 16.22 -7.46
CA PRO A 222 -25.96 15.60 -6.48
C PRO A 222 -27.06 14.76 -7.08
N ALA A 223 -27.55 13.80 -6.30
CA ALA A 223 -28.77 13.08 -6.64
C ALA A 223 -29.97 14.04 -6.57
N GLU A 224 -31.02 13.77 -7.36
CA GLU A 224 -32.22 14.61 -7.50
C GLU A 224 -32.90 14.94 -6.15
N ASN A 225 -32.75 14.06 -5.16
CA ASN A 225 -33.30 14.21 -3.82
C ASN A 225 -32.20 14.15 -2.73
N THR A 226 -31.03 14.74 -3.00
CA THR A 226 -30.00 14.85 -1.96
C THR A 226 -30.51 15.64 -0.76
N THR A 227 -30.17 15.18 0.44
CA THR A 227 -30.42 15.90 1.69
C THR A 227 -29.14 16.47 2.28
N THR A 228 -28.01 16.31 1.58
CA THR A 228 -26.66 16.51 2.16
C THR A 228 -25.77 17.40 1.30
N SER A 229 -26.21 17.75 0.09
CA SER A 229 -25.55 18.69 -0.82
C SER A 229 -26.55 19.56 -1.57
N ILE A 230 -27.41 20.26 -0.83
CA ILE A 230 -28.42 21.17 -1.37
C ILE A 230 -27.74 22.50 -1.78
N ASN A 231 -28.22 23.14 -2.85
CA ASN A 231 -27.71 24.39 -3.44
C ASN A 231 -26.31 24.30 -4.08
N VAL A 232 -25.86 23.11 -4.49
CA VAL A 232 -24.56 22.95 -5.17
C VAL A 232 -24.43 23.82 -6.42
N ALA A 233 -25.47 23.94 -7.25
CA ALA A 233 -25.40 24.74 -8.48
C ALA A 233 -25.22 26.25 -8.24
N ASP A 234 -25.71 26.75 -7.11
CA ASP A 234 -25.59 28.18 -6.75
C ASP A 234 -24.21 28.49 -6.15
N VAL A 235 -23.62 27.52 -5.45
CA VAL A 235 -22.39 27.70 -4.67
C VAL A 235 -21.15 27.24 -5.43
N VAL A 236 -21.20 26.11 -6.14
CA VAL A 236 -20.03 25.42 -6.71
C VAL A 236 -19.93 25.67 -8.22
N ALA A 237 -18.86 26.34 -8.64
CA ALA A 237 -18.50 26.49 -10.06
C ALA A 237 -17.75 25.28 -10.61
N GLY A 238 -17.00 24.57 -9.76
CA GLY A 238 -16.27 23.38 -10.15
C GLY A 238 -15.40 22.82 -9.02
N ILE A 239 -14.72 21.72 -9.31
CA ILE A 239 -13.79 21.06 -8.37
C ILE A 239 -12.43 20.77 -9.01
N SER A 240 -11.38 20.79 -8.19
CA SER A 240 -10.03 20.36 -8.55
C SER A 240 -9.50 19.32 -7.56
N TYR A 241 -8.85 18.29 -8.09
CA TYR A 241 -8.12 17.32 -7.28
C TYR A 241 -6.76 17.89 -6.85
N GLU A 242 -6.47 17.87 -5.55
CA GLU A 242 -5.26 18.50 -4.99
C GLU A 242 -4.23 17.49 -4.43
N GLY A 243 -4.66 16.26 -4.09
CA GLY A 243 -3.74 15.21 -3.65
C GLY A 243 -4.41 14.09 -2.86
N PHE A 244 -3.62 13.13 -2.37
CA PHE A 244 -4.09 12.02 -1.53
C PHE A 244 -3.18 11.71 -0.35
N ALA A 245 -3.74 11.01 0.62
CA ALA A 245 -3.02 10.35 1.68
C ALA A 245 -3.51 8.90 1.83
N VAL A 246 -2.84 8.10 2.66
CA VAL A 246 -3.23 6.72 2.99
C VAL A 246 -3.24 6.51 4.50
N SER A 247 -4.15 5.67 5.00
CA SER A 247 -4.19 5.32 6.42
C SER A 247 -4.13 3.82 6.66
N ASN A 248 -3.81 3.44 7.90
CA ASN A 248 -3.82 2.07 8.39
C ASN A 248 -2.90 1.16 7.58
N LEU A 249 -1.66 1.58 7.36
CA LEU A 249 -0.65 0.74 6.72
C LEU A 249 -0.14 -0.25 7.78
N ASN A 250 -0.35 -1.55 7.56
CA ASN A 250 0.04 -2.56 8.53
C ASN A 250 1.55 -2.54 8.78
N ASN A 251 1.97 -2.50 10.05
CA ASN A 251 3.39 -2.49 10.40
C ASN A 251 4.03 -3.87 10.34
N ASN A 252 3.22 -4.93 10.34
CA ASN A 252 3.72 -6.29 10.27
C ASN A 252 3.20 -7.03 9.04
N SER A 253 3.98 -8.01 8.59
CA SER A 253 3.59 -8.96 7.55
C SER A 253 4.26 -10.29 7.84
N TYR A 254 3.61 -11.42 7.55
CA TYR A 254 4.32 -12.70 7.60
C TYR A 254 5.34 -12.76 6.45
N VAL A 255 6.48 -13.41 6.66
CA VAL A 255 7.46 -13.60 5.57
C VAL A 255 6.82 -14.39 4.43
N MET A 256 6.33 -15.59 4.76
CA MET A 256 5.43 -16.37 3.92
C MET A 256 3.98 -15.95 4.17
N GLN A 257 3.23 -15.63 3.12
CA GLN A 257 1.81 -15.25 3.25
C GLN A 257 1.01 -16.34 3.98
N ASN A 258 0.13 -15.97 4.92
CA ASN A 258 -0.52 -16.92 5.82
C ASN A 258 -2.00 -17.10 5.48
N TRP A 259 -2.33 -18.12 4.69
CA TRP A 259 -3.69 -18.44 4.26
C TRP A 259 -4.32 -19.56 5.10
N ASP A 260 -5.64 -19.58 5.18
CA ASP A 260 -6.35 -20.79 5.59
C ASP A 260 -6.12 -21.95 4.60
N THR A 261 -6.46 -23.17 5.01
CA THR A 261 -6.20 -24.39 4.22
C THR A 261 -6.92 -24.43 2.88
N LYS A 262 -7.95 -23.60 2.69
CA LYS A 262 -8.72 -23.50 1.45
C LYS A 262 -8.39 -22.24 0.65
N PHE A 263 -7.40 -21.46 1.11
CA PHE A 263 -7.03 -20.15 0.59
C PHE A 263 -8.21 -19.16 0.44
N LYS A 264 -9.20 -19.24 1.34
CA LYS A 264 -10.35 -18.34 1.37
C LYS A 264 -10.15 -17.16 2.31
N THR A 265 -9.34 -17.35 3.35
CA THR A 265 -9.08 -16.34 4.38
C THR A 265 -7.58 -16.08 4.46
N LEU A 266 -7.17 -14.84 4.20
CA LEU A 266 -5.83 -14.37 4.52
C LEU A 266 -5.78 -14.01 6.01
N ASN A 267 -4.82 -14.55 6.73
CA ASN A 267 -4.53 -14.20 8.12
C ASN A 267 -3.37 -13.20 8.13
N VAL A 268 -3.62 -11.97 8.56
CA VAL A 268 -2.59 -10.94 8.67
C VAL A 268 -1.98 -10.92 10.07
N LYS A 269 -0.72 -10.50 10.16
CA LYS A 269 -0.07 -10.20 11.44
C LYS A 269 -0.19 -8.71 11.71
N TRP A 270 -0.70 -8.33 12.87
CA TRP A 270 -0.67 -6.95 13.33
C TRP A 270 0.58 -6.67 14.18
N GLY A 271 1.09 -5.44 14.09
CA GLY A 271 2.20 -4.95 14.89
C GLY A 271 1.77 -4.25 16.18
N GLU A 272 2.76 -3.79 16.93
CA GLU A 272 2.60 -2.88 18.07
C GLU A 272 3.61 -1.73 17.90
N PRO A 273 3.20 -0.52 17.48
CA PRO A 273 1.82 -0.13 17.14
C PRO A 273 1.29 -0.86 15.89
N LYS A 274 -0.04 -1.02 15.83
CA LYS A 274 -0.76 -1.76 14.77
C LYS A 274 -0.47 -1.25 13.36
N TYR A 275 -0.51 0.08 13.20
CA TYR A 275 -0.41 0.73 11.89
C TYR A 275 0.61 1.87 11.89
N SER A 276 1.24 2.07 10.74
CA SER A 276 1.80 3.37 10.33
C SER A 276 0.67 4.20 9.73
N LEU A 277 0.67 5.50 10.01
CA LEU A 277 -0.39 6.44 9.63
C LEU A 277 -1.79 5.92 10.00
N PRO A 278 -2.08 5.58 11.28
CA PRO A 278 -3.42 5.15 11.67
C PRO A 278 -4.47 6.22 11.31
N LYS A 279 -5.72 5.80 11.12
CA LYS A 279 -6.85 6.72 10.86
C LYS A 279 -6.88 7.93 11.80
N SER A 280 -6.51 7.74 13.07
CA SER A 280 -6.44 8.78 14.09
C SER A 280 -5.46 9.93 13.77
N ASP A 281 -4.45 9.70 12.93
CA ASP A 281 -3.50 10.75 12.52
C ASP A 281 -4.18 11.82 11.65
N TYR A 282 -5.32 11.49 11.05
CA TYR A 282 -6.10 12.36 10.18
C TYR A 282 -7.20 13.13 10.93
N GLY A 283 -7.03 13.29 12.24
CA GLY A 283 -7.93 14.08 13.08
C GLY A 283 -9.15 13.33 13.57
N THR A 284 -10.11 14.07 14.10
CA THR A 284 -11.33 13.55 14.73
C THR A 284 -12.58 14.01 13.97
N LEU A 285 -13.75 13.85 14.58
CA LEU A 285 -15.03 14.27 14.03
C LEU A 285 -15.08 15.77 13.69
N TYR A 286 -14.39 16.63 14.44
CA TYR A 286 -14.47 18.09 14.25
C TYR A 286 -13.10 18.75 14.01
N ASN A 287 -12.02 18.06 14.37
CA ASN A 287 -10.68 18.61 14.32
C ASN A 287 -9.88 18.00 13.17
N ALA A 288 -9.44 18.83 12.22
CA ALA A 288 -8.50 18.42 11.19
C ALA A 288 -7.10 18.16 11.79
N ALA A 289 -6.46 17.08 11.38
CA ALA A 289 -5.05 16.83 11.67
C ALA A 289 -4.41 16.04 10.52
N GLY A 290 -3.09 15.87 10.56
CA GLY A 290 -2.37 15.05 9.58
C GLY A 290 -2.38 15.59 8.16
N LEU A 291 -2.71 16.88 7.97
CA LEU A 291 -2.84 17.48 6.63
C LEU A 291 -1.52 17.48 5.84
N VAL A 292 -0.39 17.43 6.54
CA VAL A 292 0.95 17.29 5.96
C VAL A 292 1.20 15.93 5.30
N ASN A 293 0.38 14.92 5.60
CA ASN A 293 0.51 13.58 5.01
C ASN A 293 -0.08 13.49 3.60
N PHE A 294 -0.86 14.49 3.18
CA PHE A 294 -1.39 14.57 1.83
C PHE A 294 -0.32 15.01 0.86
N SER A 295 -0.25 14.33 -0.29
CA SER A 295 0.51 14.85 -1.42
C SER A 295 -0.05 16.19 -1.88
N SER A 296 0.78 16.95 -2.58
CA SER A 296 0.39 18.22 -3.21
C SER A 296 1.12 18.40 -4.53
N LYS A 297 0.81 19.48 -5.25
CA LYS A 297 1.55 19.85 -6.47
C LYS A 297 3.02 20.17 -6.17
N GLU A 298 3.28 20.74 -5.00
CA GLU A 298 4.63 21.09 -4.52
C GLU A 298 5.40 19.86 -4.01
N ASN A 299 4.69 18.87 -3.46
CA ASN A 299 5.26 17.61 -2.98
C ASN A 299 4.50 16.41 -3.62
N PRO A 300 4.72 16.16 -4.92
CA PRO A 300 4.00 15.13 -5.64
C PRO A 300 4.45 13.74 -5.17
N VAL A 301 3.49 12.85 -4.99
CA VAL A 301 3.72 11.44 -4.70
C VAL A 301 2.96 10.62 -5.73
N SER A 302 3.66 9.76 -6.47
CA SER A 302 3.04 8.94 -7.51
C SER A 302 2.36 7.69 -6.94
N TRP A 303 2.83 7.17 -5.80
CA TRP A 303 2.27 5.99 -5.14
C TRP A 303 2.73 5.88 -3.68
N LYS A 304 2.07 4.99 -2.93
CA LYS A 304 2.47 4.54 -1.59
C LYS A 304 2.57 3.01 -1.58
N TYR A 305 3.44 2.48 -0.73
CA TYR A 305 3.54 1.03 -0.50
C TYR A 305 2.93 0.64 0.84
N ALA A 306 2.38 -0.57 0.91
CA ALA A 306 1.73 -1.09 2.10
C ALA A 306 2.01 -2.59 2.26
N PHE A 307 2.25 -3.06 3.48
CA PHE A 307 2.03 -4.46 3.79
C PHE A 307 0.54 -4.81 3.67
N GLU A 308 0.28 -6.10 3.52
CA GLU A 308 -1.08 -6.62 3.44
C GLU A 308 -1.88 -6.36 4.73
N ASN A 309 -3.15 -6.06 4.57
CA ASN A 309 -4.11 -5.81 5.64
C ASN A 309 -5.47 -6.35 5.20
N THR A 310 -6.15 -7.06 6.09
CA THR A 310 -7.51 -7.55 5.85
C THR A 310 -8.33 -7.43 7.12
N THR A 311 -9.56 -6.92 6.98
CA THR A 311 -10.45 -6.67 8.10
C THR A 311 -11.90 -6.56 7.62
N THR A 312 -12.85 -6.76 8.53
CA THR A 312 -14.27 -6.44 8.32
C THR A 312 -14.67 -5.09 8.91
N ASP A 313 -13.78 -4.43 9.67
CA ASP A 313 -14.01 -3.09 10.20
C ASP A 313 -13.42 -2.03 9.25
N VAL A 314 -14.28 -1.15 8.75
CA VAL A 314 -13.91 -0.05 7.84
C VAL A 314 -12.93 0.95 8.47
N ASN A 315 -12.93 1.07 9.81
CA ASN A 315 -12.02 1.94 10.54
C ASN A 315 -10.60 1.38 10.64
N ASP A 316 -10.46 0.05 10.56
CA ASP A 316 -9.18 -0.67 10.52
C ASP A 316 -8.67 -0.90 9.10
N ALA A 317 -9.52 -0.66 8.09
CA ALA A 317 -9.18 -0.87 6.69
C ALA A 317 -8.07 0.08 6.24
N THR A 318 -7.13 -0.43 5.44
CA THR A 318 -6.25 0.43 4.65
C THR A 318 -7.11 1.25 3.69
N ALA A 319 -6.92 2.56 3.71
CA ALA A 319 -7.81 3.48 3.00
C ALA A 319 -7.04 4.61 2.33
N VAL A 320 -7.63 5.15 1.27
CA VAL A 320 -7.16 6.36 0.57
C VAL A 320 -7.99 7.54 1.01
N TYR A 321 -7.34 8.63 1.39
CA TYR A 321 -7.97 9.94 1.55
C TYR A 321 -7.74 10.77 0.31
N PHE A 322 -8.79 11.41 -0.20
CA PHE A 322 -8.74 12.33 -1.33
C PHE A 322 -8.87 13.75 -0.78
N LYS A 323 -8.02 14.65 -1.25
CA LYS A 323 -8.14 16.09 -1.02
C LYS A 323 -8.61 16.76 -2.29
N VAL A 324 -9.79 17.36 -2.24
CA VAL A 324 -10.44 18.03 -3.38
C VAL A 324 -10.72 19.47 -2.97
N LYS A 325 -10.63 20.40 -3.90
CA LYS A 325 -10.93 21.81 -3.68
C LYS A 325 -12.11 22.23 -4.55
N VAL A 326 -13.07 22.92 -3.94
CA VAL A 326 -14.18 23.59 -4.58
C VAL A 326 -13.74 24.98 -5.04
N ALA A 327 -14.11 25.34 -6.27
CA ALA A 327 -14.16 26.71 -6.72
C ALA A 327 -15.61 27.22 -6.58
N LEU A 328 -15.79 28.35 -5.90
CA LEU A 328 -17.11 28.97 -5.75
C LEU A 328 -17.54 29.68 -7.04
N THR A 329 -18.85 29.81 -7.26
CA THR A 329 -19.37 30.73 -8.28
C THR A 329 -18.99 32.17 -7.92
N GLU A 330 -18.91 33.05 -8.91
CA GLU A 330 -18.57 34.46 -8.67
C GLU A 330 -19.57 35.12 -7.70
N THR A 331 -20.87 34.87 -7.91
CA THR A 331 -21.94 35.34 -7.02
C THR A 331 -21.74 34.84 -5.60
N ALA A 332 -21.52 33.53 -5.41
CA ALA A 332 -21.35 32.92 -4.10
C ALA A 332 -20.08 33.45 -3.39
N ASN A 333 -18.99 33.63 -4.13
CA ASN A 333 -17.74 34.20 -3.61
C ASN A 333 -17.90 35.69 -3.25
N ASN A 334 -18.64 36.47 -4.03
CA ASN A 334 -18.93 37.87 -3.72
C ASN A 334 -19.84 38.03 -2.50
N ALA A 335 -20.69 37.03 -2.22
CA ALA A 335 -21.54 36.99 -1.04
C ALA A 335 -20.89 36.36 0.21
N SER A 336 -19.70 35.77 0.10
CA SER A 336 -19.09 35.01 1.19
C SER A 336 -18.58 35.85 2.37
N ASP A 337 -18.54 35.26 3.57
CA ASP A 337 -17.91 35.90 4.73
C ASP A 337 -16.39 36.07 4.53
N PHE A 338 -15.75 35.09 3.88
CA PHE A 338 -14.32 35.10 3.58
C PHE A 338 -14.06 34.95 2.07
N LYS A 339 -13.31 35.89 1.48
CA LYS A 339 -13.02 35.95 0.03
C LYS A 339 -11.92 35.01 -0.46
N ASP A 340 -11.68 33.92 0.27
CA ASP A 340 -10.64 32.93 -0.02
C ASP A 340 -11.20 31.59 -0.53
N GLY A 341 -12.51 31.54 -0.82
CA GLY A 341 -13.23 30.33 -1.23
C GLY A 341 -13.83 29.54 -0.08
N THR A 342 -13.75 30.03 1.17
CA THR A 342 -14.41 29.37 2.30
C THR A 342 -15.93 29.40 2.16
N PHE A 343 -16.55 28.28 2.46
CA PHE A 343 -18.00 28.11 2.52
C PHE A 343 -18.38 27.14 3.65
N TYR A 344 -19.68 26.97 3.86
CA TYR A 344 -20.24 26.20 4.98
C TYR A 344 -21.26 25.18 4.50
N ARG A 345 -21.45 24.13 5.30
CA ARG A 345 -22.62 23.25 5.19
C ARG A 345 -23.35 23.20 6.52
N TYR A 346 -24.66 23.38 6.47
CA TYR A 346 -25.57 23.25 7.62
C TYR A 346 -26.92 22.73 7.14
N ASP A 347 -27.52 21.79 7.89
CA ASP A 347 -28.79 21.14 7.51
C ASP A 347 -28.81 20.69 6.04
N GLY A 348 -27.68 20.10 5.60
CA GLY A 348 -27.49 19.63 4.23
C GLY A 348 -27.35 20.70 3.14
N ARG A 349 -27.51 21.98 3.47
CA ARG A 349 -27.44 23.11 2.53
C ARG A 349 -26.09 23.78 2.55
N LEU A 350 -25.64 24.21 1.37
CA LEU A 350 -24.42 24.99 1.22
C LEU A 350 -24.70 26.48 1.37
N TYR A 351 -23.83 27.13 2.13
CA TYR A 351 -23.88 28.57 2.40
C TYR A 351 -22.50 29.17 2.22
N THR A 352 -22.42 30.43 1.78
CA THR A 352 -21.15 31.17 1.77
C THR A 352 -21.06 32.22 2.87
N SER A 353 -22.17 32.54 3.54
CA SER A 353 -22.20 33.44 4.69
C SER A 353 -23.07 32.92 5.83
N ILE A 354 -22.67 33.24 7.07
CA ILE A 354 -23.51 33.00 8.26
C ILE A 354 -24.83 33.77 8.18
N GLN A 355 -24.82 34.97 7.56
CA GLN A 355 -26.03 35.74 7.33
C GLN A 355 -27.09 34.96 6.54
N ALA A 356 -26.67 34.17 5.53
CA ALA A 356 -27.60 33.36 4.75
C ALA A 356 -28.25 32.25 5.59
N ILE A 357 -27.51 31.64 6.53
CA ILE A 357 -28.04 30.66 7.49
C ILE A 357 -29.13 31.32 8.37
N TYR A 358 -28.88 32.52 8.89
CA TYR A 358 -29.88 33.26 9.66
C TYR A 358 -31.14 33.57 8.85
N ASN A 359 -30.97 33.97 7.59
CA ASN A 359 -32.09 34.31 6.72
C ASN A 359 -32.98 33.08 6.47
N ASP A 360 -32.39 31.94 6.14
CA ASP A 360 -33.14 30.69 5.94
C ASP A 360 -33.83 30.25 7.24
N ALA A 361 -33.13 30.34 8.38
CA ALA A 361 -33.70 30.01 9.67
C ALA A 361 -34.90 30.92 10.03
N ALA A 362 -34.85 32.21 9.69
CA ALA A 362 -35.95 33.15 9.93
C ALA A 362 -37.21 32.82 9.09
N THR A 363 -37.04 32.17 7.93
CA THR A 363 -38.17 31.66 7.14
C THR A 363 -38.71 30.33 7.64
N GLY A 364 -38.01 29.66 8.56
CA GLY A 364 -38.30 28.30 8.99
C GLY A 364 -37.86 27.21 8.00
N ALA A 365 -37.07 27.56 6.99
CA ALA A 365 -36.55 26.59 6.00
C ALA A 365 -35.55 25.60 6.63
N ILE A 366 -34.86 26.02 7.69
CA ILE A 366 -33.92 25.22 8.49
C ILE A 366 -34.16 25.50 9.98
N SER A 367 -33.67 24.61 10.84
CA SER A 367 -33.53 24.93 12.26
C SER A 367 -32.52 26.06 12.45
N ASN A 368 -32.72 26.91 13.46
CA ASN A 368 -31.74 27.95 13.79
C ASN A 368 -30.62 27.33 14.67
N PRO A 369 -29.36 27.27 14.21
CA PRO A 369 -28.26 26.72 15.02
C PRO A 369 -27.80 27.62 16.16
N PHE A 370 -28.32 28.85 16.26
CA PHE A 370 -27.86 29.88 17.18
C PHE A 370 -28.84 30.14 18.36
N THR A 371 -29.80 29.24 18.58
CA THR A 371 -30.95 29.40 19.48
C THR A 371 -30.62 29.45 20.97
N GLU A 372 -29.46 28.95 21.37
CA GLU A 372 -28.96 28.98 22.76
C GLU A 372 -28.56 30.40 23.22
N THR A 373 -28.47 31.38 22.30
CA THR A 373 -28.01 32.74 22.60
C THR A 373 -28.95 33.78 21.98
N SER A 374 -29.90 34.28 22.76
CA SER A 374 -30.95 35.24 22.35
C SER A 374 -30.45 36.59 21.84
N SER A 375 -29.14 36.77 21.63
CA SER A 375 -28.52 38.05 21.26
C SER A 375 -27.30 37.91 20.34
N ILE A 376 -26.96 36.71 19.86
CA ILE A 376 -25.82 36.56 18.96
C ILE A 376 -26.20 36.97 17.54
N THR A 377 -25.44 37.87 16.93
CA THR A 377 -25.64 38.32 15.55
C THR A 377 -24.80 37.52 14.57
N PRO A 378 -25.11 37.52 13.25
CA PRO A 378 -24.26 36.90 12.23
C PRO A 378 -22.80 37.38 12.30
N ALA A 379 -22.58 38.68 12.56
CA ALA A 379 -21.25 39.25 12.70
C ALA A 379 -20.50 38.69 13.92
N ASP A 380 -21.18 38.49 15.05
CA ASP A 380 -20.58 37.89 16.25
C ASP A 380 -20.18 36.43 15.99
N VAL A 381 -20.98 35.68 15.23
CA VAL A 381 -20.69 34.30 14.85
C VAL A 381 -19.47 34.24 13.92
N VAL A 382 -19.40 35.10 12.90
CA VAL A 382 -18.23 35.20 12.00
C VAL A 382 -16.97 35.57 12.79
N ALA A 383 -17.08 36.48 13.76
CA ALA A 383 -15.96 36.89 14.61
C ALA A 383 -15.37 35.74 15.45
N LYS A 384 -16.15 34.70 15.81
CA LYS A 384 -15.64 33.52 16.54
C LYS A 384 -14.64 32.70 15.73
N ILE A 385 -14.73 32.76 14.40
CA ILE A 385 -13.88 32.02 13.47
C ILE A 385 -13.00 32.95 12.62
N SER A 386 -12.90 34.24 13.00
CA SER A 386 -12.05 35.22 12.33
C SER A 386 -10.79 35.50 13.15
N ASP A 387 -9.65 35.68 12.46
CA ASP A 387 -8.45 36.28 13.04
C ASP A 387 -8.52 37.82 12.98
N ALA A 388 -7.54 38.49 13.61
CA ALA A 388 -7.51 39.95 13.71
C ALA A 388 -7.42 40.69 12.37
N ASP A 389 -6.99 40.02 11.30
CA ASP A 389 -6.92 40.55 9.94
C ASP A 389 -8.22 40.34 9.14
N GLY A 390 -9.27 39.81 9.78
CA GLY A 390 -10.56 39.54 9.15
C GLY A 390 -10.58 38.29 8.26
N LYS A 391 -9.53 37.48 8.26
CA LYS A 391 -9.50 36.18 7.58
C LYS A 391 -10.03 35.07 8.48
N LEU A 392 -10.41 33.95 7.87
CA LEU A 392 -10.74 32.74 8.62
C LEU A 392 -9.54 32.34 9.50
N THR A 393 -9.82 32.00 10.75
CA THR A 393 -8.79 31.66 11.72
C THR A 393 -7.96 30.46 11.28
N THR A 394 -6.66 30.53 11.54
CA THR A 394 -5.77 29.39 11.30
C THR A 394 -5.74 28.40 12.47
N ASP A 395 -6.37 28.75 13.59
CA ASP A 395 -6.48 27.95 14.81
C ASP A 395 -7.55 26.85 14.65
N GLU A 396 -7.09 25.62 14.42
CA GLU A 396 -7.98 24.48 14.23
C GLU A 396 -8.81 24.15 15.48
N ALA A 397 -8.33 24.46 16.68
CA ALA A 397 -9.11 24.22 17.90
C ALA A 397 -10.35 25.12 17.96
N LYS A 398 -10.24 26.38 17.50
CA LYS A 398 -11.40 27.28 17.38
C LYS A 398 -12.40 26.79 16.35
N LEU A 399 -11.93 26.33 15.18
CA LEU A 399 -12.80 25.78 14.14
C LEU A 399 -13.48 24.48 14.60
N ALA A 400 -12.77 23.60 15.30
CA ALA A 400 -13.32 22.37 15.86
C ALA A 400 -14.42 22.66 16.89
N GLN A 401 -14.19 23.62 17.80
CA GLN A 401 -15.20 24.06 18.76
C GLN A 401 -16.43 24.65 18.06
N PHE A 402 -16.22 25.49 17.04
CA PHE A 402 -17.29 26.06 16.25
C PHE A 402 -18.16 24.99 15.57
N ARG A 403 -17.54 24.01 14.90
CA ARG A 403 -18.24 22.87 14.31
C ARG A 403 -19.05 22.10 15.34
N GLN A 404 -18.48 21.90 16.52
CA GLN A 404 -19.14 21.17 17.60
C GLN A 404 -20.35 21.92 18.15
N ASP A 405 -20.21 23.22 18.40
CA ASP A 405 -21.24 24.04 19.05
C ASP A 405 -22.41 24.30 18.09
N TYR A 406 -22.11 24.67 16.85
CA TYR A 406 -23.13 25.12 15.89
C TYR A 406 -23.55 24.05 14.89
N LYS A 407 -22.86 22.91 14.84
CA LYS A 407 -23.07 21.84 13.83
C LYS A 407 -22.93 22.36 12.39
N ILE A 408 -22.13 23.41 12.21
CA ILE A 408 -21.82 24.00 10.91
C ILE A 408 -20.44 23.50 10.48
N GLU A 409 -20.38 22.84 9.33
CA GLU A 409 -19.12 22.46 8.71
C GLU A 409 -18.49 23.67 8.02
N VAL A 410 -17.16 23.79 8.08
CA VAL A 410 -16.38 24.94 7.59
C VAL A 410 -15.31 24.47 6.62
N TYR A 411 -15.57 24.66 5.32
CA TYR A 411 -14.71 24.24 4.22
C TYR A 411 -13.64 25.30 3.95
N ARG A 412 -12.56 25.26 4.72
CA ARG A 412 -11.47 26.23 4.63
C ARG A 412 -10.91 26.30 3.21
N GLN A 413 -11.01 27.48 2.59
CA GLN A 413 -10.54 27.73 1.22
C GLN A 413 -11.10 26.72 0.20
N GLY A 414 -12.31 26.24 0.45
CA GLY A 414 -13.03 25.29 -0.39
C GLY A 414 -12.49 23.86 -0.33
N VAL A 415 -11.58 23.52 0.59
CA VAL A 415 -11.01 22.17 0.69
C VAL A 415 -12.03 21.22 1.34
N MET A 416 -12.18 20.05 0.72
CA MET A 416 -12.97 18.94 1.22
C MET A 416 -12.22 17.61 1.08
N TYR A 417 -12.65 16.63 1.87
CA TYR A 417 -12.01 15.33 1.98
C TYR A 417 -12.98 14.18 1.76
N TYR A 418 -12.47 13.13 1.15
CA TYR A 418 -13.17 11.85 1.03
C TYR A 418 -12.27 10.73 1.50
N ARG A 419 -12.83 9.67 2.07
CA ARG A 419 -12.08 8.48 2.48
C ARG A 419 -12.67 7.25 1.80
N TRP A 420 -11.82 6.44 1.19
CA TRP A 420 -12.20 5.21 0.53
C TRP A 420 -11.42 4.02 1.11
N ALA A 421 -12.11 3.14 1.82
CA ALA A 421 -11.53 1.89 2.31
C ALA A 421 -11.34 0.92 1.13
N ILE A 422 -10.14 0.35 0.99
CA ILE A 422 -9.82 -0.50 -0.16
C ILE A 422 -10.38 -1.91 0.10
N SER A 423 -11.14 -2.43 -0.86
CA SER A 423 -11.52 -3.85 -0.94
C SER A 423 -10.90 -4.47 -2.17
N ASP A 424 -10.12 -5.54 -2.00
CA ASP A 424 -9.65 -6.34 -3.12
C ASP A 424 -10.79 -7.19 -3.68
N ASN A 425 -11.52 -6.63 -4.64
CA ASN A 425 -12.68 -7.26 -5.26
C ASN A 425 -12.39 -8.58 -5.99
N ALA A 426 -11.14 -8.89 -6.31
CA ALA A 426 -10.83 -10.19 -6.92
C ALA A 426 -10.52 -11.25 -5.86
N TYR A 427 -10.12 -10.85 -4.65
CA TYR A 427 -10.02 -11.74 -3.49
C TYR A 427 -11.39 -11.97 -2.84
N LYS A 428 -12.08 -10.89 -2.46
CA LYS A 428 -13.45 -10.93 -1.92
C LYS A 428 -14.25 -9.80 -2.54
N PRO A 429 -15.11 -10.10 -3.54
CA PRO A 429 -15.96 -9.09 -4.18
C PRO A 429 -16.76 -8.31 -3.14
N PHE A 430 -16.79 -7.00 -3.28
CA PHE A 430 -17.71 -6.16 -2.53
C PHE A 430 -19.14 -6.40 -3.03
N ILE A 431 -20.01 -6.91 -2.17
CA ILE A 431 -21.43 -7.15 -2.48
C ILE A 431 -22.26 -6.16 -1.64
N ALA A 432 -22.79 -5.12 -2.29
CA ALA A 432 -23.44 -3.99 -1.61
C ALA A 432 -24.64 -4.37 -0.73
N SER A 433 -25.27 -5.52 -0.98
CA SER A 433 -26.39 -6.05 -0.19
C SER A 433 -25.96 -6.77 1.09
N GLU A 434 -24.67 -7.05 1.27
CA GLU A 434 -24.17 -7.73 2.46
C GLU A 434 -24.00 -6.76 3.62
N THR A 435 -24.23 -7.22 4.85
CA THR A 435 -24.05 -6.41 6.06
C THR A 435 -22.59 -6.36 6.53
N THR A 436 -21.78 -7.33 6.08
CA THR A 436 -20.37 -7.44 6.41
C THR A 436 -19.56 -7.42 5.14
N HIS A 437 -18.66 -6.45 5.01
CA HIS A 437 -17.77 -6.33 3.86
C HIS A 437 -16.35 -6.65 4.30
N THR A 438 -15.57 -7.31 3.44
CA THR A 438 -14.13 -7.46 3.68
C THR A 438 -13.38 -6.34 2.97
N TYR A 439 -12.62 -5.58 3.74
CA TYR A 439 -11.63 -4.63 3.24
C TYR A 439 -10.28 -5.32 3.22
N SER A 440 -9.55 -5.17 2.11
CA SER A 440 -8.30 -5.88 1.91
C SER A 440 -7.36 -5.16 0.95
N VAL A 441 -6.09 -5.18 1.33
CA VAL A 441 -4.92 -4.89 0.50
C VAL A 441 -4.02 -6.12 0.58
N LEU A 442 -3.69 -6.69 -0.57
CA LEU A 442 -2.88 -7.90 -0.69
C LEU A 442 -1.51 -7.56 -1.26
N ARG A 443 -0.48 -8.24 -0.76
CA ARG A 443 0.89 -8.11 -1.29
C ARG A 443 0.95 -8.42 -2.79
N ASN A 444 1.99 -7.92 -3.44
CA ASN A 444 2.21 -8.04 -4.88
C ASN A 444 1.02 -7.56 -5.74
N SER A 445 0.28 -6.54 -5.30
CA SER A 445 -0.90 -6.01 -6.02
C SER A 445 -0.78 -4.50 -6.21
N ILE A 446 -1.31 -3.98 -7.33
CA ILE A 446 -1.40 -2.54 -7.58
C ILE A 446 -2.86 -2.10 -7.53
N TYR A 447 -3.17 -1.17 -6.64
CA TYR A 447 -4.49 -0.57 -6.49
C TYR A 447 -4.54 0.78 -7.19
N ARG A 448 -5.40 0.88 -8.22
CA ARG A 448 -5.70 2.14 -8.91
C ARG A 448 -7.14 2.55 -8.66
N LEU A 449 -7.30 3.74 -8.12
CA LEU A 449 -8.60 4.33 -7.87
C LEU A 449 -8.84 5.41 -8.92
N LYS A 450 -9.90 5.24 -9.72
CA LYS A 450 -10.39 6.24 -10.67
C LYS A 450 -11.75 6.75 -10.21
N VAL A 451 -11.84 8.03 -9.91
CA VAL A 451 -13.09 8.71 -9.60
C VAL A 451 -13.83 8.98 -10.90
N THR A 452 -15.04 8.45 -11.04
CA THR A 452 -15.88 8.62 -12.24
C THR A 452 -17.09 9.52 -12.00
N LYS A 453 -17.44 9.77 -10.75
CA LYS A 453 -18.48 10.72 -10.35
C LYS A 453 -18.24 11.19 -8.93
N VAL A 454 -18.51 12.46 -8.66
CA VAL A 454 -18.65 13.01 -7.30
C VAL A 454 -20.12 13.36 -7.10
N SER A 455 -20.79 12.67 -6.18
CA SER A 455 -22.24 12.79 -5.98
C SER A 455 -22.58 13.68 -4.79
N GLU A 456 -21.64 13.94 -3.88
CA GLU A 456 -21.90 14.75 -2.69
C GLU A 456 -20.65 15.58 -2.34
N ILE A 457 -20.87 16.71 -1.68
CA ILE A 457 -19.80 17.49 -1.06
C ILE A 457 -19.16 16.62 0.02
N GLY A 458 -17.82 16.58 0.00
CA GLY A 458 -17.03 15.81 0.95
C GLY A 458 -17.09 16.38 2.35
N LYS A 459 -16.20 15.91 3.21
CA LYS A 459 -16.09 16.39 4.58
C LYS A 459 -15.18 17.60 4.65
N ASP A 460 -15.48 18.55 5.51
CA ASP A 460 -14.65 19.73 5.73
C ASP A 460 -13.34 19.41 6.48
N VAL A 461 -13.33 18.34 7.28
CA VAL A 461 -12.15 17.73 7.89
C VAL A 461 -12.03 16.25 7.52
N PRO A 462 -10.82 15.64 7.49
CA PRO A 462 -10.64 14.31 6.90
C PRO A 462 -11.51 13.20 7.53
N ASN A 463 -11.66 13.23 8.86
CA ASN A 463 -12.49 12.30 9.63
C ASN A 463 -13.81 12.93 10.11
N GLY A 464 -14.29 13.96 9.41
CA GLY A 464 -15.51 14.69 9.73
C GLY A 464 -16.76 13.82 9.85
N PRO A 465 -17.88 14.39 10.30
CA PRO A 465 -19.13 13.65 10.44
C PRO A 465 -19.51 12.99 9.12
N GLU A 466 -20.08 11.79 9.21
CA GLU A 466 -20.88 11.30 8.09
C GLU A 466 -22.17 12.09 8.05
N PRO A 467 -22.79 12.27 6.87
CA PRO A 467 -24.04 12.99 6.77
C PRO A 467 -25.10 12.10 7.41
N ASP A 468 -26.04 12.69 8.15
CA ASP A 468 -27.11 11.94 8.82
C ASP A 468 -28.06 11.31 7.77
N ASP A 469 -27.70 10.13 7.26
CA ASP A 469 -28.52 9.30 6.39
C ASP A 469 -28.73 7.92 7.04
N PRO A 470 -29.97 7.57 7.46
CA PRO A 470 -30.27 6.34 8.18
C PRO A 470 -30.14 5.05 7.34
N VAL A 471 -29.77 5.11 6.06
CA VAL A 471 -29.82 3.95 5.15
C VAL A 471 -28.47 3.56 4.52
N LYS A 472 -27.32 4.22 4.75
CA LYS A 472 -26.21 4.12 3.77
C LYS A 472 -24.82 3.65 4.21
N ASN A 473 -24.19 2.98 3.23
CA ASN A 473 -22.90 2.29 3.16
C ASN A 473 -21.74 3.31 2.90
N PRO A 474 -20.50 3.11 3.39
CA PRO A 474 -19.34 4.02 3.26
C PRO A 474 -18.94 4.58 1.86
N ASN A 475 -19.59 4.20 0.77
CA ASN A 475 -19.24 4.56 -0.62
C ASN A 475 -20.02 5.78 -1.18
N PHE A 476 -20.66 6.59 -0.33
CA PHE A 476 -21.72 7.51 -0.79
C PHE A 476 -21.26 8.75 -1.54
N TYR A 477 -20.06 9.25 -1.24
CA TYR A 477 -19.65 10.56 -1.73
C TYR A 477 -19.13 10.58 -3.18
N MET A 478 -18.51 9.48 -3.61
CA MET A 478 -17.88 9.35 -4.91
C MET A 478 -18.10 7.95 -5.48
N ASN A 479 -18.34 7.88 -6.79
CA ASN A 479 -18.20 6.62 -7.51
C ASN A 479 -16.73 6.44 -7.86
N VAL A 480 -16.11 5.45 -7.22
CA VAL A 480 -14.72 5.06 -7.47
C VAL A 480 -14.70 3.71 -8.16
N THR A 481 -14.13 3.69 -9.36
CA THR A 481 -13.75 2.43 -10.00
C THR A 481 -12.39 2.02 -9.45
N VAL A 482 -12.32 0.88 -8.78
CA VAL A 482 -11.07 0.29 -8.32
C VAL A 482 -10.62 -0.73 -9.36
N SER A 483 -9.60 -0.37 -10.14
CA SER A 483 -8.90 -1.33 -11.00
C SER A 483 -7.80 -1.97 -10.16
N ILE A 484 -7.97 -3.26 -9.89
CA ILE A 484 -6.96 -4.03 -9.16
C ILE A 484 -6.21 -4.86 -10.18
N ASN A 485 -5.15 -4.25 -10.69
CA ASN A 485 -4.31 -4.96 -11.60
C ASN A 485 -3.44 -5.91 -10.76
N PRO A 486 -3.44 -7.22 -11.08
CA PRO A 486 -2.42 -8.07 -10.53
C PRO A 486 -1.08 -7.41 -10.91
N TRP A 487 -0.14 -7.25 -9.96
CA TRP A 487 1.18 -6.68 -10.23
C TRP A 487 1.99 -7.68 -11.05
N VAL A 488 1.53 -7.87 -12.27
CA VAL A 488 1.92 -8.87 -13.26
C VAL A 488 2.63 -8.11 -14.35
N LEU A 489 3.83 -8.57 -14.63
CA LEU A 489 4.81 -7.80 -15.36
C LEU A 489 4.85 -8.12 -16.83
N ASN A 490 5.33 -7.13 -17.60
CA ASN A 490 5.75 -7.31 -18.97
C ASN A 490 7.01 -8.17 -19.11
N ALA A 491 7.12 -8.68 -20.33
CA ALA A 491 8.32 -9.13 -21.00
C ALA A 491 9.24 -7.97 -21.43
N GLN A 492 9.77 -7.19 -20.47
CA GLN A 492 10.94 -6.34 -20.71
C GLN A 492 12.09 -6.75 -19.78
N PRO A 493 13.33 -6.81 -20.30
CA PRO A 493 14.47 -7.35 -19.54
C PRO A 493 14.79 -6.49 -18.31
N ILE A 494 15.01 -7.15 -17.18
CA ILE A 494 15.63 -6.51 -16.01
C ILE A 494 17.10 -6.30 -16.35
N GLU A 495 17.51 -5.05 -16.49
CA GLU A 495 18.92 -4.70 -16.54
C GLU A 495 19.46 -4.60 -15.11
N LEU A 496 20.20 -5.64 -14.69
CA LEU A 496 21.07 -5.53 -13.54
C LEU A 496 22.26 -4.66 -13.95
N LYS A 497 22.31 -3.41 -13.48
CA LYS A 497 23.53 -2.59 -13.57
C LYS A 497 24.51 -2.98 -12.46
#